data_AF-A0A7K2F561-F1
#
_entry.id   AF-A0A7K2F561-F1
#
_cell.length_a   1.000
_cell.length_b   1.000
_cell.length_c   1.000
_cell.angle_alpha   90.00
_cell.angle_beta   90.00
_cell.angle_gamma   90.00
#
_symmetry.space_group_name_H-M   'P 1'
#
loop_
_entity.id
_entity.type
_entity.pdbx_description
1 polymer ?
#
loop_
_entity_poly.entity_id
_entity_poly.type
_entity_poly.pdbx_seq_one_letter_code
_entity_poly.pdbx_strand_id
1 'polypeptide(L)' 'MHTSGTVYGPQRIAQPYFAPPAVLAAAEPDPLKAALDAVWHAVNTYGEHYPELLEELRSACADQAEG' A
#
# COMPACT_ATOMS: atom_id res chain seq x y z
N MET A 1 -26.51 -31.82 -19.57
CA MET A 1 -25.85 -31.60 -18.27
C MET A 1 -24.58 -30.81 -18.52
N HIS A 2 -24.59 -29.50 -18.26
CA HIS A 2 -23.40 -28.68 -18.32
C HIS A 2 -22.87 -28.55 -16.89
N THR A 3 -21.71 -29.14 -16.62
CA THR A 3 -21.02 -28.99 -15.34
C THR A 3 -20.40 -27.61 -15.29
N SER A 4 -21.01 -26.70 -14.52
CA SER A 4 -20.44 -25.41 -14.14
C SER A 4 -19.20 -25.66 -13.28
N GLY A 5 -18.04 -25.76 -13.91
CA GLY A 5 -16.76 -25.65 -13.23
C GLY A 5 -16.49 -24.17 -12.96
N THR A 6 -16.88 -23.66 -11.80
CA THR A 6 -16.44 -22.35 -11.35
C THR A 6 -14.95 -22.46 -11.04
N VAL A 7 -14.12 -22.11 -12.03
CA VAL A 7 -12.69 -21.87 -11.81
C VAL A 7 -12.63 -20.65 -10.89
N TYR A 8 -12.31 -20.86 -9.61
CA TYR A 8 -11.84 -19.76 -8.78
C TYR A 8 -10.56 -19.26 -9.44
N GLY A 9 -10.66 -18.17 -10.21
CA GLY A 9 -9.50 -17.42 -10.65
C GLY A 9 -8.67 -17.03 -9.42
N PRO A 10 -7.37 -16.76 -9.58
CA PRO A 10 -6.51 -16.39 -8.46
C PRO A 10 -7.21 -15.27 -7.69
N GLN A 11 -7.46 -15.48 -6.38
CA GLN A 11 -7.98 -14.41 -5.55
C GLN A 11 -6.99 -13.26 -5.68
N ARG A 12 -7.35 -12.21 -6.42
CA ARG A 12 -6.50 -11.03 -6.61
C ARG A 12 -6.43 -10.34 -5.25
N ILE A 13 -5.49 -10.78 -4.41
CA ILE A 13 -5.08 -10.03 -3.23
C ILE A 13 -4.73 -8.64 -3.75
N ALA A 14 -5.42 -7.64 -3.25
CA ALA A 14 -5.21 -6.28 -3.70
C ALA A 14 -3.75 -5.87 -3.41
N GLN A 15 -3.11 -5.16 -4.34
CA GLN A 15 -1.74 -4.64 -4.20
C GLN A 15 -1.43 -3.95 -2.85
N PRO A 16 -2.37 -3.23 -2.18
CA PRO A 16 -2.13 -2.68 -0.85
C PRO A 16 -1.74 -3.71 0.22
N TYR A 17 -2.17 -4.98 0.09
CA TYR A 17 -1.80 -6.06 1.01
C TYR A 17 -0.37 -6.57 0.80
N PHE A 18 0.35 -6.09 -0.23
CA PHE A 18 1.74 -6.46 -0.54
C PHE A 18 2.78 -5.44 -0.05
N ALA A 19 2.42 -4.54 0.87
CA ALA A 19 3.37 -3.62 1.50
C ALA A 19 3.95 -4.03 2.89
N PRO A 20 4.18 -5.32 3.23
CA PRO A 20 4.89 -5.68 4.47
C PRO A 20 6.21 -4.94 4.70
N PRO A 21 7.05 -4.65 3.67
CA PRO A 21 8.26 -3.86 3.87
C PRO A 21 7.98 -2.44 4.38
N ALA A 22 6.88 -1.81 3.93
CA ALA A 22 6.49 -0.48 4.39
C ALA A 22 6.06 -0.49 5.86
N VAL A 23 5.32 -1.52 6.28
CA VAL A 23 4.87 -1.68 7.67
C VAL A 23 6.06 -1.90 8.61
N LEU A 24 7.04 -2.70 8.18
CA LEU A 24 8.25 -2.93 8.97
C LEU A 24 9.13 -1.68 9.04
N ALA A 25 9.31 -0.97 7.92
CA ALA A 25 10.07 0.28 7.89
C ALA A 25 9.45 1.38 8.78
N ALA A 26 8.12 1.42 8.88
CA ALA A 26 7.42 2.37 9.74
C ALA A 26 7.68 2.17 11.24
N ALA A 27 8.18 1.00 11.65
CA ALA A 27 8.51 0.70 13.05
C ALA A 27 9.94 1.11 13.46
N GLU A 28 10.73 1.67 12.54
CA GLU A 28 12.11 2.06 12.81
C GLU A 28 12.20 3.24 13.82
N PRO A 29 13.26 3.31 14.65
CA PRO A 29 13.33 4.30 15.75
C PRO A 29 13.50 5.75 15.32
N ASP A 30 14.13 6.00 14.17
CA ASP A 30 14.26 7.35 13.60
C ASP A 30 12.98 7.67 12.82
N PRO A 31 12.12 8.59 13.30
CA PRO A 31 10.79 8.79 12.74
C PRO A 31 10.82 9.36 11.32
N LEU A 32 11.81 10.20 10.99
CA LEU A 32 11.90 10.79 9.65
C LEU A 32 12.37 9.73 8.65
N LYS A 33 13.38 8.95 9.02
CA LYS A 33 13.86 7.84 8.20
C LYS A 33 12.78 6.77 8.00
N ALA A 34 12.10 6.38 9.08
CA ALA A 34 11.02 5.40 9.05
C ALA A 34 9.92 5.79 8.05
N ALA A 35 9.49 7.06 8.08
CA ALA A 35 8.47 7.56 7.18
C ALA A 35 8.92 7.51 5.70
N LEU A 36 10.15 7.95 5.40
CA LEU A 36 10.68 7.94 4.03
C LEU A 36 10.86 6.52 3.50
N ASP A 37 11.40 5.61 4.32
CA ASP A 37 11.59 4.21 3.94
C ASP A 37 10.25 3.50 3.74
N ALA A 38 9.25 3.77 4.59
CA ALA A 38 7.90 3.23 4.43
C ALA A 38 7.23 3.71 3.13
N VAL A 39 7.31 5.01 2.81
CA VAL A 39 6.77 5.56 1.56
C VAL A 39 7.49 4.98 0.34
N TRP A 40 8.82 4.88 0.39
CA TRP A 40 9.61 4.25 -0.66
C TRP A 40 9.15 2.82 -0.93
N HIS A 41 8.98 2.01 0.11
CA HIS A 41 8.50 0.64 -0.02
C HIS A 41 7.06 0.57 -0.57
N ALA A 42 6.16 1.44 -0.11
CA ALA A 42 4.79 1.47 -0.57
C ALA A 42 4.68 1.83 -2.06
N VAL A 43 5.44 2.83 -2.52
CA VAL A 43 5.51 3.21 -3.95
C VAL A 43 6.03 2.06 -4.80
N ASN A 44 7.09 1.36 -4.36
CA ASN A 44 7.62 0.21 -5.08
C ASN A 44 6.64 -0.97 -5.13
N THR A 45 5.82 -1.17 -4.08
CA THR A 45 4.76 -2.18 -4.07
C THR A 45 3.63 -1.84 -5.04
N TYR A 46 3.19 -0.57 -5.08
CA TYR A 46 2.07 -0.15 -5.93
C TYR A 46 2.43 -0.07 -7.41
N GLY A 47 3.73 0.02 -7.75
CA GLY A 47 4.18 0.04 -9.13
C GLY A 47 3.57 1.21 -9.89
N GLU A 48 2.96 0.96 -11.05
CA GLU A 48 2.38 2.01 -11.90
C GLU A 48 1.20 2.77 -11.24
N HIS A 49 0.57 2.19 -10.23
CA HIS A 49 -0.55 2.78 -9.47
C HIS A 49 -0.10 3.59 -8.24
N TYR A 50 1.20 3.93 -8.16
CA TYR A 50 1.69 4.78 -7.08
C TYR A 50 1.11 6.20 -7.06
N PRO A 51 0.67 6.83 -8.18
CA PRO A 51 0.11 8.17 -8.12
C PRO A 51 -1.15 8.24 -7.26
N GLU A 52 -2.03 7.24 -7.33
CA GLU A 52 -3.24 7.14 -6.53
C GLU A 52 -2.92 7.01 -5.03
N LEU A 53 -1.92 6.19 -4.69
CA LEU A 53 -1.41 6.06 -3.32
C LEU A 53 -0.90 7.41 -2.77
N LEU A 54 -0.16 8.18 -3.57
CA LEU A 54 0.38 9.47 -3.13
C LEU A 54 -0.71 10.53 -2.94
N GLU A 55 -1.81 10.45 -3.68
CA GLU A 55 -2.99 11.29 -3.47
C GLU A 55 -3.64 11.00 -2.12
N GLU A 56 -3.88 9.72 -1.81
CA GLU A 56 -4.41 9.29 -0.50
C GLU A 56 -3.51 9.74 0.66
N LEU A 57 -2.19 9.52 0.53
CA LEU A 57 -1.23 9.92 1.55
C LEU A 57 -1.23 11.43 1.78
N ARG A 58 -1.30 12.23 0.71
CA ARG A 58 -1.38 13.69 0.82
C ARG A 58 -2.65 14.14 1.53
N SER A 59 -3.79 13.51 1.21
CA SER A 59 -5.06 13.79 1.89
C SER A 59 -4.98 13.47 3.38
N ALA A 60 -4.42 12.32 3.75
CA ALA A 60 -4.25 11.93 5.14
C ALA A 60 -3.30 12.89 5.89
N CYS A 61 -2.23 13.35 5.23
CA CYS A 61 -1.29 14.29 5.85
C CYS A 61 -1.88 15.70 6.05
N ALA A 62 -2.73 16.14 5.12
CA ALA A 62 -3.46 17.41 5.25
C ALA A 62 -4.46 17.36 6.42
N ASP A 63 -5.21 16.28 6.56
CA ASP A 63 -6.15 16.07 7.68
C ASP A 63 -5.45 16.17 9.05
N GLN A 64 -4.27 15.55 9.18
CA GLN A 64 -3.47 15.60 10.41
C GLN A 64 -2.84 16.96 10.70
N ALA A 65 -2.72 17.84 9.70
CA ALA A 65 -2.22 19.20 9.89
C ALA A 65 -3.32 20.20 10.30
N GLU A 66 -4.58 19.85 10.04
CA GLU A 66 -5.77 20.64 10.39
C GLU A 66 -6.38 20.23 11.75
N GLY A 67 -5.95 19.10 12.32
CA GLY A 67 -6.39 18.53 13.60
C GLY A 67 -5.63 18.98 14.85
#